data_AF-A0A0N8PMP5-F1
#
_entry.id   AF-A0A0N8PMP5-F1
#
_cell.length_a   1.000
_cell.length_b   1.000
_cell.length_c   1.000
_cell.angle_alpha   90.00
_cell.angle_beta   90.00
_cell.angle_gamma   90.00
#
_symmetry.space_group_name_H-M   'P 1'
#
loop_
_entity.id
_entity.type
_entity.pdbx_description
1 polymer ?
#
loop_
_entity_poly.entity_id
_entity_poly.type
_entity_poly.pdbx_seq_one_letter_code
_entity_poly.pdbx_strand_id
1 'polypeptide(L)'
;SARAIIVTPDNKPLLAQWQYGLGRAVAWTSDFKGQWGGDWVSWNQFPLFVGGLADMLLPPPDAGTLTLRASSSGGQTALELSAQDEQGRTLNQRALSGTLVAPNNIGAPLKFSQSAPGRYRAVAPADTPGVYLAQVAALGADGQPVGTATTGLVVSYSP
;
A
#
# COMPACT_ATOMS: atom_id res chain seq x y z
N SER A 1 -10.52 -4.59 -6.01
CA SER A 1 -11.73 -4.35 -6.82
C SER A 1 -12.24 -2.94 -6.56
N ALA A 2 -12.98 -2.34 -7.49
CA ALA A 2 -13.61 -1.04 -7.27
C ALA A 2 -14.82 -1.19 -6.33
N ARG A 3 -15.07 -0.17 -5.49
CA ARG A 3 -16.16 -0.12 -4.51
C ARG A 3 -16.89 1.21 -4.61
N ALA A 4 -18.21 1.17 -4.74
CA ALA A 4 -19.06 2.34 -4.55
C ALA A 4 -19.26 2.60 -3.04
N ILE A 5 -19.09 3.84 -2.62
CA ILE A 5 -19.24 4.31 -1.23
C ILE A 5 -20.57 5.04 -1.08
N ILE A 6 -20.85 5.96 -2.02
CA ILE A 6 -22.10 6.71 -2.08
C ILE A 6 -22.78 6.36 -3.40
N VAL A 7 -24.05 5.98 -3.32
CA VAL A 7 -24.89 5.64 -4.46
C VAL A 7 -26.16 6.47 -4.44
N THR A 8 -26.70 6.76 -5.63
CA THR A 8 -28.04 7.34 -5.78
C THR A 8 -29.13 6.30 -5.47
N PRO A 9 -30.40 6.73 -5.29
CA PRO A 9 -31.53 5.80 -5.14
C PRO A 9 -31.71 4.81 -6.30
N ASP A 10 -31.26 5.18 -7.52
CA ASP A 10 -31.24 4.33 -8.71
C ASP A 10 -29.91 3.56 -8.89
N ASN A 11 -29.13 3.39 -7.82
CA ASN A 11 -27.89 2.60 -7.75
C ASN A 11 -26.74 3.08 -8.67
N LYS A 12 -26.69 4.36 -9.01
CA LYS A 12 -25.55 4.95 -9.73
C LYS A 12 -24.49 5.43 -8.72
N PRO A 13 -23.20 5.15 -8.94
CA PRO A 13 -22.14 5.57 -8.01
C PRO A 13 -21.92 7.09 -8.10
N LEU A 14 -22.07 7.77 -6.96
CA LEU A 14 -21.68 9.18 -6.77
C LEU A 14 -20.22 9.29 -6.30
N LEU A 15 -19.82 8.40 -5.41
CA LEU A 15 -18.46 8.28 -4.93
C LEU A 15 -18.02 6.83 -5.04
N ALA A 16 -16.94 6.58 -5.78
CA ALA A 16 -16.32 5.27 -5.90
C ALA A 16 -14.82 5.35 -5.61
N GLN A 17 -14.29 4.29 -5.00
CA GLN A 17 -12.86 4.12 -4.79
C GLN A 17 -12.37 2.83 -5.42
N TRP A 18 -11.11 2.82 -5.82
CA TRP A 18 -10.44 1.63 -6.30
C TRP A 18 -8.99 1.58 -5.82
N GLN A 19 -8.60 0.42 -5.31
CA GLN A 19 -7.19 0.07 -5.13
C GLN A 19 -6.77 -0.89 -6.24
N TYR A 20 -5.73 -0.49 -6.97
CA TYR A 20 -5.05 -1.33 -7.97
C TYR A 20 -3.54 -1.33 -7.70
N GLY A 21 -3.03 -2.46 -7.24
CA GLY A 21 -1.65 -2.56 -6.74
C GLY A 21 -1.42 -1.56 -5.59
N LEU A 22 -0.42 -0.70 -5.77
CA LEU A 22 -0.05 0.39 -4.85
C LEU A 22 -0.86 1.68 -5.05
N GLY A 23 -1.55 1.81 -6.17
CA GLY A 23 -2.30 3.02 -6.51
C GLY A 23 -3.68 3.03 -5.87
N ARG A 24 -4.13 4.23 -5.49
CA ARG A 24 -5.52 4.52 -5.13
C ARG A 24 -6.10 5.49 -6.13
N ALA A 25 -7.33 5.23 -6.55
CA ALA A 25 -8.11 6.12 -7.39
C ALA A 25 -9.47 6.36 -6.72
N VAL A 26 -9.94 7.59 -6.79
CA VAL A 26 -11.26 8.01 -6.30
C VAL A 26 -11.97 8.75 -7.42
N ALA A 27 -13.24 8.41 -7.65
CA ALA A 27 -14.11 9.07 -8.61
C ALA A 27 -15.29 9.71 -7.88
N TRP A 28 -15.38 11.04 -7.97
CA TRP A 28 -16.53 11.83 -7.56
C TRP A 28 -17.28 12.25 -8.83
N THR A 29 -18.53 11.80 -8.99
CA THR A 29 -19.31 12.01 -10.21
C THR A 29 -20.36 13.13 -10.08
N SER A 30 -20.32 13.86 -8.97
CA SER A 30 -21.04 15.11 -8.80
C SER A 30 -20.07 16.29 -8.92
N ASP A 31 -20.51 17.49 -8.59
CA ASP A 31 -19.75 18.71 -8.81
C ASP A 31 -19.36 19.41 -7.50
N PHE A 32 -18.36 20.28 -7.57
CA PHE A 32 -17.89 21.10 -6.44
C PHE A 32 -18.43 22.54 -6.49
N LYS A 33 -19.23 22.89 -7.50
CA LYS A 33 -19.75 24.25 -7.73
C LYS A 33 -21.22 24.40 -7.32
N GLY A 34 -21.88 23.31 -6.92
CA GLY A 34 -23.28 23.26 -6.51
C GLY A 34 -24.28 23.11 -7.67
N GLN A 35 -23.85 22.78 -8.89
CA GLN A 35 -24.75 22.59 -10.04
C GLN A 35 -25.73 21.42 -9.84
N TRP A 36 -25.30 20.36 -9.17
CA TRP A 36 -26.05 19.12 -8.90
C TRP A 36 -26.14 18.80 -7.41
N GLY A 37 -25.72 19.72 -6.53
CA GLY A 37 -25.66 19.49 -5.10
C GLY A 37 -25.53 20.77 -4.28
N GLY A 38 -26.35 21.79 -4.57
CA GLY A 38 -26.28 23.10 -3.91
C GLY A 38 -26.32 23.02 -2.37
N ASP A 39 -27.26 22.25 -1.82
CA ASP A 39 -27.36 22.04 -0.37
C ASP A 39 -26.14 21.30 0.20
N TRP A 40 -25.56 20.38 -0.58
CA TRP A 40 -24.38 19.62 -0.18
C TRP A 40 -23.12 20.48 -0.19
N VAL A 41 -22.96 21.37 -1.17
CA VAL A 41 -21.81 22.29 -1.25
C VAL A 41 -21.92 23.42 -0.23
N SER A 42 -23.14 23.87 0.09
CA SER A 42 -23.39 24.87 1.14
C SER A 42 -23.37 24.30 2.55
N TRP A 43 -23.37 22.97 2.69
CA TRP A 43 -23.21 22.29 3.97
C TRP A 43 -21.87 22.67 4.61
N ASN A 44 -21.92 23.07 5.88
CA ASN A 44 -20.76 23.54 6.63
C ASN A 44 -19.60 22.54 6.75
N GLN A 45 -19.85 21.23 6.60
CA GLN A 45 -18.80 20.20 6.62
C GLN A 45 -18.33 19.79 5.22
N PHE A 46 -18.83 20.41 4.15
CA PHE A 46 -18.37 20.13 2.80
C PHE A 46 -16.84 20.23 2.63
N PRO A 47 -16.14 21.22 3.24
CA PRO A 47 -14.68 21.24 3.20
C PRO A 47 -14.02 20.00 3.82
N LEU A 48 -14.55 19.47 4.92
CA LEU A 48 -14.04 18.22 5.53
C LEU A 48 -14.31 17.01 4.63
N PHE A 49 -15.47 16.96 3.97
CA PHE A 49 -15.78 15.92 3.00
C PHE A 49 -14.76 15.93 1.85
N VAL A 50 -14.49 17.09 1.25
CA VAL A 50 -13.51 17.22 0.16
C VAL A 50 -12.09 16.91 0.64
N GLY A 51 -11.73 17.34 1.86
CA GLY A 51 -10.47 16.94 2.51
C GLY A 51 -10.34 15.41 2.62
N GLY A 52 -11.41 14.74 3.06
CA GLY A 52 -11.46 13.28 3.12
C GLY A 52 -11.30 12.61 1.76
N LEU A 53 -11.78 13.20 0.66
CA LEU A 53 -11.52 12.69 -0.70
C LEU A 53 -10.03 12.76 -1.06
N ALA A 54 -9.35 13.85 -0.67
CA ALA A 54 -7.91 13.98 -0.86
C ALA A 54 -7.15 12.97 0.02
N ASP A 55 -7.55 12.79 1.28
CA ASP A 55 -6.94 11.83 2.20
C ASP A 55 -7.07 10.38 1.71
N MET A 56 -8.16 10.03 1.01
CA MET A 56 -8.31 8.70 0.38
C MET A 56 -7.24 8.41 -0.68
N LEU A 57 -6.67 9.45 -1.31
CA LEU A 57 -5.61 9.34 -2.30
C LEU A 57 -4.21 9.31 -1.68
N LEU A 58 -4.07 9.79 -0.45
CA LEU A 58 -2.80 9.73 0.26
C LEU A 58 -2.43 8.27 0.54
N PRO A 59 -1.12 7.94 0.56
CA PRO A 59 -0.66 6.71 1.18
C PRO A 59 -1.23 6.62 2.60
N PRO A 60 -1.55 5.43 3.11
CA PRO A 60 -1.84 5.28 4.52
C PRO A 60 -0.71 5.96 5.30
N PRO A 61 -1.00 6.79 6.31
CA PRO A 61 0.06 7.33 7.15
C PRO A 61 0.93 6.16 7.62
N ASP A 62 2.25 6.34 7.58
CA ASP A 62 3.23 5.40 8.14
C ASP A 62 3.03 5.32 9.66
N ALA A 63 1.92 4.72 10.11
CA ALA A 63 1.76 4.21 11.46
C ALA A 63 2.51 2.86 11.62
N GLY A 64 3.32 2.51 10.62
CA GLY A 64 3.75 1.16 10.38
C GLY A 64 4.72 0.70 11.44
N THR A 65 4.26 -0.25 12.25
CA THR A 65 5.13 -1.19 12.95
C THR A 65 6.18 -1.82 12.02
N LEU A 66 5.98 -1.74 10.70
CA LEU A 66 6.83 -2.25 9.64
C LEU A 66 7.16 -1.15 8.62
N THR A 67 8.42 -1.05 8.21
CA THR A 67 8.86 -0.25 7.05
C THR A 67 9.62 -1.16 6.11
N LEU A 68 9.23 -1.20 4.83
CA LEU A 68 9.87 -2.03 3.81
C LEU A 68 10.57 -1.14 2.78
N ARG A 69 11.82 -1.44 2.48
CA ARG A 69 12.61 -0.81 1.43
C ARG A 69 13.08 -1.85 0.43
N ALA A 70 13.13 -1.48 -0.84
CA ALA A 70 13.64 -2.33 -1.90
C ALA A 70 14.73 -1.60 -2.70
N SER A 71 15.75 -2.33 -3.11
CA SER A 71 16.82 -1.84 -3.98
C SER A 71 17.21 -2.91 -4.97
N SER A 72 17.41 -2.54 -6.24
CA SER A 72 17.97 -3.43 -7.27
C SER A 72 19.48 -3.22 -7.40
N SER A 73 20.21 -4.31 -7.57
CA SER A 73 21.62 -4.30 -7.98
C SER A 73 21.97 -5.61 -8.66
N GLY A 74 22.56 -5.54 -9.86
CA GLY A 74 23.10 -6.71 -10.56
C GLY A 74 22.08 -7.84 -10.82
N GLY A 75 20.86 -7.50 -11.24
CA GLY A 75 19.80 -8.49 -11.50
C GLY A 75 19.14 -9.09 -10.25
N GLN A 76 19.53 -8.63 -9.06
CA GLN A 76 18.89 -9.04 -7.81
C GLN A 76 18.18 -7.87 -7.15
N THR A 77 17.07 -8.17 -6.48
CA THR A 77 16.38 -7.24 -5.60
C THR A 77 16.68 -7.62 -4.15
N ALA A 78 17.26 -6.68 -3.42
CA ALA A 78 17.38 -6.75 -1.97
C ALA A 78 16.21 -6.01 -1.32
N LEU A 79 15.57 -6.68 -0.37
CA LEU A 79 14.46 -6.15 0.41
C LEU A 79 14.87 -6.06 1.87
N GLU A 80 14.71 -4.89 2.46
CA GLU A 80 15.01 -4.62 3.86
C GLU A 80 13.75 -4.19 4.58
N LEU A 81 13.36 -4.96 5.59
CA LEU A 81 12.22 -4.69 6.45
C LEU A 81 12.73 -4.28 7.82
N SER A 82 12.33 -3.11 8.33
CA SER A 82 12.45 -2.77 9.74
C SER A 82 11.12 -2.94 10.44
N ALA A 83 11.14 -3.54 11.64
CA ALA A 83 9.98 -3.78 12.46
C ALA A 83 10.18 -3.18 13.87
N GLN A 84 9.39 -2.17 14.23
CA GLN A 84 9.43 -1.48 15.52
C GLN A 84 8.01 -1.14 15.95
N ASP A 85 7.66 -1.28 17.23
CA ASP A 85 6.35 -0.82 17.69
C ASP A 85 6.29 0.72 17.81
N GLU A 86 5.13 1.25 18.21
CA GLU A 86 4.90 2.70 18.40
C GLU A 86 5.85 3.34 19.42
N GLN A 87 6.50 2.55 20.28
CA GLN A 87 7.45 2.99 21.30
C GLN A 87 8.91 2.85 20.81
N GLY A 88 9.12 2.48 19.55
CA GLY A 88 10.44 2.27 18.93
C GLY A 88 11.10 0.95 19.34
N ARG A 89 10.40 0.04 20.02
CA ARG A 89 10.96 -1.24 20.44
C ARG A 89 10.99 -2.19 19.25
N THR A 90 12.16 -2.77 18.99
CA THR A 90 12.36 -3.70 17.87
C THR A 90 11.52 -4.96 18.03
N LEU A 91 10.78 -5.33 16.99
CA LEU A 91 9.99 -6.56 16.96
C LEU A 91 10.79 -7.71 16.34
N ASN A 92 11.22 -8.64 17.20
CA ASN A 92 12.02 -9.80 16.82
C ASN A 92 11.18 -11.05 16.61
N GLN A 93 11.75 -12.06 15.93
CA GLN A 93 11.14 -13.39 15.76
C GLN A 93 9.70 -13.35 15.22
N ARG A 94 9.44 -12.45 14.27
CA ARG A 94 8.12 -12.36 13.64
C ARG A 94 8.02 -13.39 12.53
N ALA A 95 6.86 -14.03 12.43
CA ALA A 95 6.52 -14.81 11.25
C ALA A 95 6.19 -13.82 10.13
N LEU A 96 7.09 -13.75 9.14
CA LEU A 96 6.95 -12.88 7.98
C LEU A 96 6.44 -13.69 6.79
N SER A 97 5.35 -13.23 6.20
CA SER A 97 4.87 -13.73 4.91
C SER A 97 5.02 -12.61 3.89
N GLY A 98 5.89 -12.80 2.91
CA GLY A 98 6.14 -11.81 1.88
C GLY A 98 6.02 -12.39 0.48
N THR A 99 5.63 -11.54 -0.47
CA THR A 99 5.52 -11.86 -1.89
C THR A 99 6.12 -10.73 -2.72
N LEU A 100 6.92 -11.10 -3.72
CA LEU A 100 7.39 -10.21 -4.77
C LEU A 100 6.60 -10.50 -6.05
N VAL A 101 5.91 -9.50 -6.57
CA VAL A 101 5.16 -9.56 -7.82
C VAL A 101 6.00 -8.91 -8.92
N ALA A 102 6.31 -9.69 -9.94
CA ALA A 102 7.07 -9.26 -11.11
C ALA A 102 6.20 -8.48 -12.12
N PRO A 103 6.80 -7.78 -13.11
CA PRO A 103 6.06 -6.97 -14.09
C PRO A 103 5.01 -7.74 -14.90
N ASN A 104 5.19 -9.05 -15.03
CA ASN A 104 4.24 -9.97 -15.67
C ASN A 104 3.13 -10.47 -14.73
N ASN A 105 2.94 -9.85 -13.56
CA ASN A 105 2.00 -10.23 -12.50
C ASN A 105 2.23 -11.62 -11.88
N ILE A 106 3.41 -12.23 -12.07
CA ILE A 106 3.76 -13.48 -11.38
C ILE A 106 4.31 -13.16 -9.99
N GLY A 107 3.68 -13.72 -8.96
CA GLY A 107 4.11 -13.61 -7.57
C GLY A 107 5.07 -14.73 -7.17
N ALA A 108 6.16 -14.38 -6.49
CA ALA A 108 7.11 -15.31 -5.88
C ALA A 108 7.24 -15.04 -4.38
N PRO A 109 7.27 -16.08 -3.52
CA PRO A 109 7.40 -15.89 -2.09
C PRO A 109 8.78 -15.36 -1.71
N LEU A 110 8.80 -14.41 -0.77
CA LEU A 110 10.02 -13.85 -0.19
C LEU A 110 10.39 -14.60 1.08
N LYS A 111 11.63 -15.05 1.16
CA LYS A 111 12.19 -15.65 2.37
C LYS A 111 13.02 -14.60 3.11
N PHE A 112 12.46 -14.06 4.18
CA PHE A 112 13.15 -13.12 5.05
C PHE A 112 13.98 -13.86 6.10
N SER A 113 15.22 -13.41 6.28
CA SER A 113 16.06 -13.76 7.42
C SER A 113 16.30 -12.54 8.29
N GLN A 114 16.35 -12.73 9.61
CA GLN A 114 16.63 -11.63 10.53
C GLN A 114 18.12 -11.30 10.48
N SER A 115 18.47 -10.07 10.07
CA SER A 115 19.86 -9.61 9.96
C SER A 115 20.33 -8.83 11.18
N ALA A 116 19.40 -8.20 11.92
CA ALA A 116 19.65 -7.53 13.19
C ALA A 116 18.34 -7.47 14.01
N PRO A 117 18.36 -7.03 15.29
CA PRO A 117 17.14 -6.79 16.04
C PRO A 117 16.18 -5.85 15.30
N GLY A 118 14.96 -6.32 15.06
CA GLY A 118 13.93 -5.60 14.30
C GLY A 118 14.30 -5.34 12.83
N ARG A 119 15.32 -6.01 12.26
CA ARG A 119 15.69 -5.87 10.85
C ARG A 119 15.73 -7.22 10.16
N TYR A 120 15.07 -7.30 9.02
CA TYR A 120 14.96 -8.50 8.22
C TYR A 120 15.37 -8.20 6.79
N ARG A 121 15.99 -9.18 6.13
CA ARG A 121 16.45 -9.07 4.76
C ARG A 121 15.97 -10.26 3.95
N ALA A 122 15.52 -9.98 2.73
CA ALA A 122 15.25 -10.99 1.71
C ALA A 122 15.97 -10.59 0.42
N VAL A 123 16.33 -11.59 -0.38
CA VAL A 123 16.87 -11.40 -1.73
C VAL A 123 16.04 -12.22 -2.69
N ALA A 124 15.71 -11.64 -3.83
CA ALA A 124 14.96 -12.30 -4.88
C ALA A 124 15.56 -11.97 -6.27
N PRO A 125 15.48 -12.90 -7.24
CA PRO A 125 15.82 -12.62 -8.63
C PRO A 125 14.94 -11.52 -9.20
N ALA A 126 15.53 -10.68 -10.06
CA ALA A 126 14.87 -9.55 -10.68
C ALA A 126 15.35 -9.40 -12.13
N ASP A 127 15.14 -10.48 -12.89
CA ASP A 127 15.74 -10.69 -14.21
C ASP A 127 14.95 -10.01 -15.33
N THR A 128 13.74 -9.55 -15.05
CA THR A 128 12.84 -8.92 -16.02
C THR A 128 12.80 -7.42 -15.81
N PRO A 129 13.16 -6.59 -16.79
CA PRO A 129 12.99 -5.16 -16.68
C PRO A 129 11.52 -4.77 -16.46
N GLY A 130 11.28 -3.81 -15.57
CA GLY A 130 9.94 -3.30 -15.27
C GLY A 130 9.71 -2.98 -13.80
N VAL A 131 8.44 -2.81 -13.44
CA VAL A 131 8.01 -2.48 -12.07
C VAL A 131 7.75 -3.76 -11.29
N TYR A 132 8.41 -3.90 -10.15
CA TYR A 132 8.17 -4.94 -9.16
C TYR A 132 7.42 -4.37 -7.97
N LEU A 133 6.55 -5.18 -7.38
CA LEU A 133 5.83 -4.86 -6.15
C LEU A 133 6.16 -5.89 -5.08
N ALA A 134 6.66 -5.45 -3.94
CA ALA A 134 6.87 -6.33 -2.79
C ALA A 134 5.86 -5.99 -1.70
N GLN A 135 5.19 -7.02 -1.19
CA GLN A 135 4.28 -6.92 -0.06
C GLN A 135 4.74 -7.87 1.04
N VAL A 136 4.73 -7.40 2.28
CA VAL A 136 5.10 -8.18 3.46
C VAL A 136 4.07 -7.99 4.55
N ALA A 137 3.62 -9.08 5.15
CA ALA A 137 2.80 -9.10 6.35
C ALA A 137 3.60 -9.71 7.50
N ALA A 138 3.52 -9.09 8.69
CA ALA A 138 4.05 -9.68 9.91
C ALA A 138 2.91 -10.17 10.79
N LEU A 139 3.06 -11.38 11.32
CA LEU A 139 2.18 -11.95 12.33
C LEU A 139 2.87 -11.89 13.70
N GLY A 140 2.06 -11.68 14.74
CA GLY A 140 2.45 -11.78 16.14
C GLY A 140 2.64 -13.24 16.55
N ALA A 141 3.17 -13.46 17.76
CA ALA A 141 3.34 -14.80 18.32
C ALA A 141 1.99 -15.53 18.55
N ASP A 142 0.92 -14.77 18.66
CA ASP A 142 -0.48 -15.19 18.75
C ASP A 142 -1.13 -15.45 17.38
N GLY A 143 -0.40 -15.24 16.29
CA GLY A 143 -0.90 -15.36 14.93
C GLY A 143 -1.71 -14.15 14.44
N GLN A 144 -1.85 -13.09 15.24
CA GLN A 144 -2.59 -11.90 14.83
C GLN A 144 -1.74 -11.00 13.91
N PRO A 145 -2.34 -10.32 12.92
CA PRO A 145 -1.61 -9.42 12.04
C PRO A 145 -1.09 -8.21 12.83
N VAL A 146 0.22 -8.06 12.87
CA VAL A 146 0.92 -6.91 13.48
C VAL A 146 0.96 -5.73 12.52
N GLY A 147 0.99 -6.01 11.22
CA GLY A 147 0.97 -4.99 10.19
C GLY A 147 1.31 -5.54 8.81
N THR A 148 1.16 -4.68 7.81
CA THR A 148 1.61 -4.95 6.44
C THR A 148 2.45 -3.78 5.93
N ALA A 149 3.44 -4.06 5.11
CA ALA A 149 4.27 -3.09 4.44
C ALA A 149 4.38 -3.44 2.96
N THR A 150 4.29 -2.44 2.08
CA THR A 150 4.36 -2.64 0.64
C THR A 150 5.30 -1.60 0.04
N THR A 151 6.14 -2.01 -0.91
CA THR A 151 7.03 -1.10 -1.65
C THR A 151 7.07 -1.48 -3.12
N GLY A 152 7.34 -0.49 -3.97
CA GLY A 152 7.66 -0.69 -5.38
C GLY A 152 9.16 -0.57 -5.64
N LEU A 153 9.62 -1.18 -6.74
CA LEU A 153 10.97 -1.04 -7.26
C LEU A 153 10.92 -1.04 -8.79
N VAL A 154 11.76 -0.24 -9.44
CA VAL A 154 11.95 -0.28 -10.88
C VAL A 154 13.27 -0.94 -11.19
N VAL A 155 13.23 -1.95 -12.06
CA VAL A 155 14.41 -2.57 -12.65
C VAL A 155 14.54 -2.07 -14.09
N SER A 156 15.59 -1.30 -14.35
CA SER A 156 15.86 -0.77 -15.69
C SER A 156 16.50 -1.83 -16.59
N TYR A 157 16.31 -1.67 -17.90
CA TYR A 157 17.06 -2.43 -18.89
C TYR A 157 18.55 -2.09 -18.75
N SER A 158 19.41 -3.09 -18.59
CA SER A 158 20.85 -2.89 -18.70
C SER A 158 21.21 -2.88 -20.19
N PRO A 159 21.87 -1.83 -20.71
CA PRO A 159 22.33 -1.80 -22.11
C PRO A 159 23.38 -2.86 -22.40
#